data_AF-A0A3L8Q9E0-F1
#
_entry.id   AF-A0A3L8Q9E0-F1
#
_cell.length_a   1.000
_cell.length_b   1.000
_cell.length_c   1.000
_cell.angle_alpha   90.00
_cell.angle_beta   90.00
_cell.angle_gamma   90.00
#
_symmetry.space_group_name_H-M   'P 1'
#
loop_
_entity.id
_entity.type
_entity.pdbx_description
1 polymer ?
#
loop_
_entity_poly.entity_id
_entity_poly.type
_entity_poly.pdbx_seq_one_letter_code
_entity_poly.pdbx_strand_id
1 'polypeptide(L)'
;MKIVVYRDGVSDSQLDTVLKYEVPQLQKSFHAFQNYQPSLVVIVVQKQLSTNFYCLTGEELVSPPLGTVIDHGVTSSGWQDFFLLAHHSRQGCSIPTRYICMWNTANLSSEHLQ
;
A
#
# COMPACT_ATOMS: atom_id res chain seq x y z
N MET A 1 0.85 19.56 9.80
CA MET A 1 1.75 19.00 8.76
C MET A 1 1.55 17.50 8.69
N LYS A 2 1.62 16.89 7.50
CA LYS A 2 1.41 15.45 7.30
C LYS A 2 2.65 14.83 6.65
N ILE A 3 3.07 13.66 7.10
CA ILE A 3 4.16 12.87 6.53
C ILE A 3 3.58 11.53 6.10
N VAL A 4 3.83 11.15 4.85
CA VAL A 4 3.45 9.85 4.31
C VAL A 4 4.72 9.09 3.95
N VAL A 5 4.88 7.89 4.50
CA VAL A 5 6.03 7.02 4.27
C VAL A 5 5.58 5.81 3.47
N TYR A 6 6.15 5.62 2.28
CA TYR A 6 6.00 4.41 1.48
C TYR A 6 7.20 3.50 1.74
N ARG A 7 6.95 2.34 2.36
CA ARG A 7 7.96 1.39 2.80
C ARG A 7 7.95 0.16 1.89
N ASP A 8 8.93 0.09 0.98
CA ASP A 8 9.14 -1.07 0.09
C ASP A 8 10.00 -2.15 0.78
N GLY A 9 9.96 -3.40 0.32
CA GLY A 9 10.85 -4.47 0.79
C GLY A 9 10.45 -5.11 2.13
N VAL A 10 9.15 -5.23 2.39
CA VAL A 10 8.59 -5.84 3.61
C VAL A 10 7.65 -6.97 3.22
N SER A 11 7.90 -8.18 3.72
CA SER A 11 6.99 -9.33 3.55
C SER A 11 5.85 -9.33 4.57
N ASP A 12 4.81 -10.13 4.34
CA ASP A 12 3.66 -10.23 5.25
C ASP A 12 4.05 -10.60 6.69
N SER A 13 5.04 -11.48 6.85
CA SER A 13 5.60 -11.87 8.16
C SER A 13 6.30 -10.72 8.92
N GLN A 14 6.64 -9.64 8.24
CA GLN A 14 7.37 -8.49 8.79
C GLN A 14 6.46 -7.28 9.03
N LEU A 15 5.19 -7.33 8.65
CA LEU A 15 4.24 -6.23 8.84
C LEU A 15 4.13 -5.85 10.32
N ASP A 16 4.04 -6.86 11.19
CA ASP A 16 4.07 -6.68 12.65
C ASP A 16 5.33 -5.94 13.13
N THR A 17 6.48 -6.22 12.53
CA THR A 17 7.75 -5.57 12.87
C THR A 17 7.72 -4.09 12.51
N VAL A 18 7.20 -3.75 11.33
CA VAL A 18 7.03 -2.34 10.91
C VAL A 18 6.14 -1.60 11.91
N LEU A 19 5.00 -2.18 12.26
CA LEU A 19 4.05 -1.55 13.19
C LEU A 19 4.63 -1.40 14.61
N LYS A 20 5.30 -2.43 15.13
CA LYS A 20 5.76 -2.45 16.53
C LYS A 20 7.10 -1.75 16.76
N TYR A 21 7.95 -1.65 15.74
CA TYR A 21 9.30 -1.11 15.88
C TYR A 21 9.56 0.12 15.00
N GLU A 22 9.30 0.05 13.69
CA GLU A 22 9.62 1.16 12.78
C GLU A 22 8.72 2.38 13.03
N VAL A 23 7.40 2.19 13.17
CA VAL A 23 6.44 3.29 13.41
C VAL A 23 6.77 4.06 14.70
N PRO A 24 6.97 3.42 15.87
CA PRO A 24 7.36 4.14 17.09
C PRO A 24 8.71 4.82 16.99
N GLN A 25 9.68 4.25 16.25
CA GLN A 25 10.99 4.88 16.02
C GLN A 25 10.86 6.16 15.19
N LEU A 26 10.04 6.14 14.13
CA LEU A 26 9.72 7.33 13.35
C LEU A 26 9.08 8.42 14.23
N GLN A 27 8.08 8.07 15.04
CA GLN A 27 7.45 9.01 15.96
C GLN A 27 8.42 9.57 17.01
N LYS A 28 9.34 8.74 17.52
CA LYS A 28 10.39 9.20 18.44
C LYS A 28 11.32 10.22 17.77
N SER A 29 11.65 10.04 16.49
CA SER A 29 12.51 10.98 15.76
C SER A 29 11.96 12.41 15.71
N PHE A 30 10.64 12.57 15.74
CA PHE A 30 9.98 13.88 15.75
C PHE A 30 10.29 14.68 17.01
N HIS A 31 10.56 14.01 18.14
CA HIS A 31 10.90 14.66 19.40
C HIS A 31 12.28 15.33 19.39
N ALA A 32 13.12 15.06 18.39
CA ALA A 32 14.38 15.78 18.19
C ALA A 32 14.16 17.25 17.82
N PHE A 33 12.94 17.62 17.38
CA PHE A 33 12.58 18.97 16.97
C PHE A 33 11.56 19.59 17.95
N GLN A 34 11.80 20.82 18.37
CA GLN A 34 10.87 21.52 19.27
C GLN A 34 9.54 21.81 18.58
N ASN A 35 8.42 21.58 19.30
CA ASN A 35 7.05 21.82 18.83
C ASN A 35 6.68 21.13 17.51
N TYR A 36 7.31 19.99 17.21
CA TYR A 36 7.11 19.26 15.96
C TYR A 36 6.29 17.99 16.17
N GLN A 37 5.00 18.06 15.82
CA GLN A 37 4.05 16.95 15.95
C GLN A 37 3.27 16.75 14.64
N PRO A 38 3.91 16.24 13.58
CA PRO A 38 3.22 15.95 12.33
C PRO A 38 2.31 14.72 12.47
N SER A 39 1.22 14.69 11.70
CA SER A 39 0.50 13.44 11.46
C SER A 39 1.37 12.52 10.59
N LEU A 40 1.39 11.24 10.93
CA LEU A 40 2.13 10.19 10.25
C LEU A 40 1.18 9.18 9.60
N VAL A 41 1.47 8.86 8.34
CA VAL A 41 0.90 7.74 7.60
C VAL A 41 2.04 6.83 7.14
N VAL A 42 1.93 5.53 7.38
CA VAL A 42 2.91 4.53 6.93
C VAL A 42 2.20 3.49 6.09
N ILE A 43 2.66 3.33 4.85
CA ILE A 43 2.12 2.42 3.86
C ILE A 43 3.23 1.47 3.44
N VAL A 44 3.03 0.16 3.64
CA VAL A 44 3.92 -0.86 3.09
C VAL A 44 3.55 -1.12 1.63
N VAL A 45 4.55 -1.16 0.76
CA VAL A 45 4.40 -1.37 -0.68
C VAL A 45 5.00 -2.73 -1.03
N GLN A 46 4.20 -3.60 -1.63
CA GLN A 46 4.59 -4.94 -2.03
C GLN A 46 4.30 -5.16 -3.51
N LYS A 47 5.35 -5.43 -4.30
CA LYS A 47 5.20 -5.84 -5.70
C LYS A 47 4.80 -7.32 -5.73
N GLN A 48 3.59 -7.60 -6.21
CA GLN A 48 3.02 -8.95 -6.15
C GLN A 48 3.28 -9.68 -7.47
N LEU A 49 4.51 -10.18 -7.63
CA LEU A 49 4.97 -10.86 -8.85
C LEU A 49 4.20 -12.16 -9.15
N SER A 50 3.55 -12.76 -8.15
CA SER A 50 2.79 -14.01 -8.26
C SER A 50 1.29 -13.81 -8.42
N THR A 51 0.78 -12.57 -8.34
CA THR A 51 -0.64 -12.26 -8.48
C THR A 51 -0.89 -11.59 -9.82
N ASN A 52 -1.77 -12.17 -10.63
CA ASN A 52 -2.19 -11.57 -11.90
C ASN A 52 -3.68 -11.24 -11.82
N PHE A 53 -4.04 -10.03 -12.25
CA PHE A 53 -5.44 -9.63 -12.41
C PHE A 53 -5.82 -9.62 -13.88
N TYR A 54 -7.05 -10.04 -14.16
CA TYR A 54 -7.62 -10.10 -15.49
C TYR A 54 -9.05 -9.54 -15.46
N CYS A 55 -9.44 -8.89 -16.55
CA CYS A 55 -10.82 -8.52 -16.84
C CYS A 55 -11.36 -9.43 -17.94
N LEU A 56 -12.63 -9.83 -17.81
CA LEU A 56 -13.34 -10.55 -18.86
C LEU A 56 -13.89 -9.55 -19.87
N THR A 57 -13.46 -9.65 -21.13
CA THR A 57 -13.99 -8.84 -22.24
C THR A 57 -14.55 -9.78 -23.30
N GLY A 58 -15.87 -9.97 -23.30
CA GLY A 58 -16.50 -11.03 -24.09
C GLY A 58 -16.10 -12.41 -23.58
N GLU A 59 -15.40 -13.20 -24.40
CA GLU A 59 -14.84 -14.51 -24.04
C GLU A 59 -13.33 -14.47 -23.76
N GLU A 60 -12.69 -13.30 -23.90
CA GLU A 60 -11.25 -13.16 -23.72
C GLU A 60 -10.87 -12.61 -22.34
N LEU A 61 -9.77 -13.13 -21.79
CA LEU A 61 -9.13 -12.59 -20.59
C LEU A 61 -8.06 -11.58 -20.98
N VAL A 62 -8.26 -10.32 -20.59
CA VAL A 62 -7.33 -9.22 -20.86
C VAL A 62 -6.81 -8.61 -19.57
N SER A 63 -5.66 -7.95 -19.61
CA SER A 63 -5.20 -7.18 -18.44
C SER A 63 -6.15 -6.01 -18.16
N PRO A 64 -6.46 -5.72 -16.88
CA PRO A 64 -7.26 -4.56 -16.52
C PRO A 64 -6.59 -3.25 -16.95
N PRO A 65 -7.37 -2.17 -17.15
CA PRO A 65 -6.81 -0.87 -17.49
C PRO A 65 -5.92 -0.32 -16.37
N LEU A 66 -4.95 0.52 -16.72
CA LEU A 66 -4.11 1.23 -15.74
C LEU A 66 -4.97 2.11 -14.82
N GLY A 67 -4.55 2.23 -13.57
CA GLY A 67 -5.32 2.91 -12.53
C GLY A 67 -6.43 2.05 -11.94
N THR A 68 -6.58 0.79 -12.37
CA THR A 68 -7.48 -0.16 -11.71
C THR A 68 -7.03 -0.37 -10.26
N VAL A 69 -7.95 -0.08 -9.34
CA VAL A 69 -7.81 -0.31 -7.90
C VAL A 69 -8.67 -1.51 -7.50
N ILE A 70 -8.12 -2.40 -6.69
CA ILE A 70 -8.81 -3.57 -6.14
C ILE A 70 -8.64 -3.54 -4.62
N ASP A 71 -9.69 -3.15 -3.92
CA ASP A 71 -9.72 -2.92 -2.47
C ASP A 71 -10.73 -3.84 -1.75
N HIS A 72 -11.42 -4.72 -2.49
CA HIS A 72 -12.39 -5.67 -1.95
C HIS A 72 -12.14 -7.10 -2.46
N GLY A 73 -12.47 -8.10 -1.65
CA GLY A 73 -12.51 -9.53 -2.02
C GLY A 73 -11.18 -10.28 -1.91
N VAL A 74 -10.06 -9.69 -2.36
CA VAL A 74 -8.70 -10.30 -2.31
C VAL A 74 -7.80 -9.64 -1.25
N THR A 75 -8.35 -8.68 -0.52
CA THR A 75 -7.70 -7.94 0.56
C THR A 75 -7.61 -8.79 1.83
N SER A 76 -6.57 -8.57 2.64
CA SER A 76 -6.39 -9.36 3.86
C SER A 76 -7.42 -8.94 4.91
N SER A 77 -8.06 -9.91 5.58
CA SER A 77 -9.09 -9.62 6.60
C SER A 77 -8.58 -8.86 7.82
N GLY A 78 -7.25 -8.77 8.01
CA GLY A 78 -6.62 -8.13 9.16
C GLY A 78 -6.00 -6.75 8.90
N TRP A 79 -5.83 -6.33 7.64
CA TRP A 79 -5.17 -5.07 7.30
C TRP A 79 -5.99 -4.25 6.31
N GLN A 80 -5.89 -2.93 6.41
CA GLN A 80 -6.43 -2.04 5.39
C GLN A 80 -5.45 -2.00 4.21
N ASP A 81 -5.73 -2.79 3.17
CA ASP A 81 -4.92 -2.87 1.96
C ASP A 81 -5.73 -2.71 0.68
N PHE A 82 -5.01 -2.42 -0.41
CA PHE A 82 -5.55 -2.39 -1.76
C PHE A 82 -4.45 -2.73 -2.77
N PHE A 83 -4.86 -3.17 -3.95
CA PHE A 83 -3.97 -3.35 -5.09
C PHE A 83 -4.20 -2.23 -6.10
N LEU A 84 -3.12 -1.70 -6.68
CA LEU A 84 -3.18 -0.71 -7.74
C LEU A 84 -2.31 -1.17 -8.92
N LEU A 85 -2.91 -1.14 -10.11
CA LEU A 85 -2.22 -1.32 -11.39
C LEU A 85 -1.71 0.02 -11.91
N ALA A 86 -0.57 0.47 -11.37
CA ALA A 86 -0.04 1.80 -11.65
C ALA A 86 0.68 1.92 -13.00
N HIS A 87 1.20 0.83 -13.56
CA HIS A 87 2.04 0.87 -14.76
C HIS A 87 1.79 -0.32 -15.69
N HIS A 88 1.97 -0.08 -16.99
CA HIS A 88 1.87 -1.11 -18.02
C HIS A 88 3.22 -1.83 -18.15
N SER A 89 3.22 -3.16 -18.10
CA SER A 89 4.38 -3.95 -18.50
C SER A 89 4.50 -3.95 -20.03
N ARG A 90 5.70 -3.72 -20.58
CA ARG A 90 5.90 -3.67 -22.04
C ARG A 90 5.64 -5.03 -22.72
N GLN A 91 5.75 -6.12 -21.97
CA GLN A 91 5.44 -7.49 -22.39
C GLN A 91 4.89 -8.27 -21.18
N GLY A 92 3.81 -9.04 -21.38
CA GLY A 92 3.17 -9.85 -20.33
C GLY A 92 2.00 -9.15 -19.62
N CYS A 93 1.52 -9.76 -18.53
CA CYS A 93 0.46 -9.19 -17.67
C CYS A 93 1.04 -8.06 -16.81
N SER A 94 0.23 -7.04 -16.51
CA SER A 94 0.64 -5.96 -15.60
C SER A 94 0.74 -6.51 -14.17
N ILE A 95 1.86 -6.20 -13.49
CA ILE A 95 2.10 -6.66 -12.11
C ILE A 95 1.43 -5.68 -11.15
N PRO A 96 0.42 -6.11 -10.38
CA PRO A 96 -0.20 -5.25 -9.39
C PRO A 96 0.76 -4.98 -8.22
N THR A 97 0.63 -3.78 -7.67
CA THR A 97 1.32 -3.42 -6.43
C THR A 97 0.29 -3.37 -5.31
N ARG A 98 0.54 -4.10 -4.23
CA ARG A 98 -0.27 -4.09 -3.01
C ARG A 98 0.25 -3.01 -2.08
N TYR A 99 -0.65 -2.19 -1.58
CA TYR A 99 -0.41 -1.12 -0.62
C TYR A 99 -1.14 -1.46 0.66
N ILE A 100 -0.43 -1.50 1.78
CA ILE A 100 -0.96 -1.90 3.08
C ILE A 100 -0.78 -0.72 4.03
N CYS A 101 -1.89 -0.12 4.48
CA CYS A 101 -1.87 0.97 5.43
C CYS A 101 -1.58 0.42 6.84
N MET A 102 -0.35 0.64 7.32
CA MET A 102 0.11 0.17 8.63
C MET A 102 -0.22 1.14 9.75
N TRP A 103 -0.22 2.44 9.46
CA TRP A 103 -0.46 3.50 10.44
C TRP A 103 -1.05 4.73 9.76
N ASN A 104 -2.07 5.36 10.35
CA ASN A 104 -2.72 6.55 9.79
C ASN A 104 -3.26 7.46 10.89
N THR A 105 -2.40 8.34 11.40
CA THR A 105 -2.82 9.40 12.36
C THR A 105 -3.34 10.67 11.67
N ALA A 106 -3.28 10.71 10.33
CA ALA A 106 -3.81 11.80 9.53
C ALA A 106 -5.30 11.62 9.19
N ASN A 107 -5.92 10.50 9.60
CA ASN A 107 -7.29 10.11 9.31
C ASN A 107 -7.65 10.24 7.81
N LEU A 108 -6.70 9.87 6.94
CA LEU A 108 -6.97 9.81 5.50
C LEU A 108 -7.98 8.70 5.21
N SER A 109 -8.99 8.98 4.39
CA SER A 109 -9.92 7.96 3.89
C SER A 109 -9.21 7.03 2.91
N SER A 110 -9.80 5.85 2.63
CA SER A 110 -9.26 4.92 1.63
C SER A 110 -9.07 5.57 0.26
N GLU A 111 -10.01 6.42 -0.16
CA GLU A 111 -9.94 7.19 -1.41
C GLU A 111 -8.74 8.15 -1.47
N HIS A 112 -8.28 8.67 -0.33
CA HIS A 112 -7.09 9.53 -0.27
C HIS A 112 -5.79 8.73 -0.18
N LEU A 113 -5.86 7.44 0.19
CA LEU A 113 -4.71 6.55 0.25
C LEU A 113 -4.43 5.88 -1.09
N GLN A 114 -5.48 5.68 -1.90
CA GLN A 114 -5.45 5.18 -3.28
C GLN A 114 -4.95 6.26 -4.24
#